data_AF-A0A8T3LDY0-F1
#
_entry.id   AF-A0A8T3LDY0-F1
#
_cell.length_a   1.000
_cell.length_b   1.000
_cell.length_c   1.000
_cell.angle_alpha   90.00
_cell.angle_beta   90.00
_cell.angle_gamma   90.00
#
_symmetry.space_group_name_H-M   'P 1'
#
loop_
_entity.id
_entity.type
_entity.pdbx_description
1 polymer ?
#
loop_
_entity_poly.entity_id
_entity_poly.type
_entity_poly.pdbx_seq_one_letter_code
_entity_poly.pdbx_strand_id
1 'polypeptide(L)'
;MSRPDWGALQQEYIAEYTRSGISPVAWCEARGLNYATARRYIKKPPKNAQTEMRKTAQKSAQKKSAQTAQKRNEKSQEKKPVFDAGLNEGDAEEFSFCPDEFGISDQQAKFAMLVAQGKKPTEAYRLAGYEGQGATANSNASRMLRNARVYRAISYFRNQYQ
;
A
#
# COMPACT_ATOMS: atom_id res chain seq x y z
N MET A 1 -1.04 28.13 35.57
CA MET A 1 -1.70 27.85 34.27
C MET A 1 -1.40 26.41 33.90
N SER A 2 -2.44 25.58 33.77
CA SER A 2 -2.28 24.17 33.38
C SER A 2 -1.74 24.10 31.95
N ARG A 3 -0.64 23.37 31.75
CA ARG A 3 -0.10 23.13 30.41
C ARG A 3 -1.14 22.36 29.61
N PRO A 4 -1.41 22.72 28.34
CA PRO A 4 -2.26 21.90 27.48
C PRO A 4 -1.64 20.51 27.35
N ASP A 5 -2.45 19.48 27.54
CA ASP A 5 -2.03 18.09 27.33
C ASP A 5 -1.92 17.83 25.83
N TRP A 6 -0.70 18.05 25.31
CA TRP A 6 -0.39 17.84 23.91
C TRP A 6 -0.62 16.39 23.45
N GLY A 7 -0.57 15.41 24.36
CA GLY A 7 -0.86 14.00 24.04
C GLY A 7 -2.34 13.78 23.75
N ALA A 8 -3.21 14.29 24.61
CA ALA A 8 -4.67 14.24 24.41
C ALA A 8 -5.08 14.98 23.13
N LEU A 9 -4.52 16.18 22.91
CA LEU A 9 -4.77 16.95 21.69
C LEU A 9 -4.36 16.21 20.41
N GLN A 10 -3.24 15.48 20.43
CA GLN A 10 -2.85 14.64 19.29
C GLN A 10 -3.86 13.52 19.01
N GLN A 11 -4.39 12.88 20.05
CA GLN A 11 -5.39 11.80 19.89
C GLN A 11 -6.71 12.35 19.32
N GLU A 12 -7.16 13.48 19.82
CA GLU A 12 -8.36 14.14 19.32
C GLU A 12 -8.20 14.60 17.87
N TYR A 13 -7.00 15.09 17.49
CA TYR A 13 -6.70 15.41 16.10
C TYR A 13 -6.75 14.17 15.21
N ILE A 14 -6.20 13.04 15.66
CA ILE A 14 -6.26 11.77 14.90
C ILE A 14 -7.72 11.35 14.68
N ALA A 15 -8.55 11.39 15.72
CA ALA A 15 -9.96 11.02 15.62
C ALA A 15 -10.72 11.93 14.64
N GLU A 16 -10.51 13.24 14.72
CA GLU A 16 -11.16 14.20 13.82
C GLU A 16 -10.64 14.04 12.38
N TYR A 17 -9.34 13.86 12.20
CA TYR A 17 -8.72 13.61 10.89
C TYR A 17 -9.28 12.33 10.24
N THR A 18 -9.52 11.27 11.01
CA THR A 18 -10.14 10.04 10.50
C THR A 18 -11.62 10.21 10.14
N ARG A 19 -12.33 11.13 10.82
CA ARG A 19 -13.76 11.35 10.62
C ARG A 19 -14.05 12.29 9.44
N SER A 20 -13.31 13.39 9.36
CA SER A 20 -13.61 14.51 8.46
C SER A 20 -12.44 14.89 7.54
N GLY A 21 -11.25 14.31 7.73
CA GLY A 21 -10.07 14.65 6.93
C GLY A 21 -9.55 16.07 7.14
N ILE A 22 -9.90 16.72 8.26
CA ILE A 22 -9.56 18.11 8.55
C ILE A 22 -8.03 18.31 8.64
N SER A 23 -7.53 19.39 8.03
CA SER A 23 -6.10 19.72 8.09
C SER A 23 -5.64 20.12 9.51
N PRO A 24 -4.36 19.91 9.88
CA PRO A 24 -3.84 20.33 11.19
C PRO A 24 -4.04 21.82 11.49
N VAL A 25 -4.01 22.67 10.45
CA VAL A 25 -4.19 24.12 10.56
C VAL A 25 -5.63 24.43 10.96
N ALA A 26 -6.61 23.95 10.17
CA ALA A 26 -8.03 24.17 10.43
C ALA A 26 -8.47 23.59 11.79
N TRP A 27 -7.88 22.48 12.21
CA TRP A 27 -8.15 21.90 13.52
C TRP A 27 -7.63 22.76 14.68
N CYS A 28 -6.45 23.36 14.51
CA CYS A 28 -5.91 24.30 15.50
C CYS A 28 -6.76 25.58 15.58
N GLU A 29 -7.19 26.11 14.44
CA GLU A 29 -8.04 27.30 14.35
C GLU A 29 -9.40 27.06 15.03
N ALA A 30 -10.04 25.91 14.78
CA ALA A 30 -11.31 25.53 15.39
C ALA A 30 -11.25 25.44 16.93
N ARG A 31 -10.05 25.22 17.50
CA ARG A 31 -9.81 25.10 18.95
C ARG A 31 -9.20 26.34 19.58
N GLY A 32 -9.00 27.41 18.79
CA GLY A 32 -8.30 28.61 19.24
C GLY A 32 -6.83 28.36 19.63
N LEU A 33 -6.21 27.31 19.08
CA LEU A 33 -4.81 26.97 19.34
C LEU A 33 -3.90 27.66 18.32
N ASN A 34 -2.78 28.21 18.79
CA ASN A 34 -1.78 28.76 17.88
C ASN A 34 -1.05 27.64 17.13
N TYR A 35 -1.29 27.54 15.82
CA TYR A 35 -0.69 26.53 14.95
C TYR A 35 0.85 26.50 15.02
N ALA A 36 1.53 27.64 15.16
CA ALA A 36 3.00 27.68 15.24
C ALA A 36 3.55 26.92 16.46
N THR A 37 2.79 26.88 17.55
CA THR A 37 3.10 26.10 18.75
C THR A 37 2.63 24.65 18.61
N ALA A 38 1.42 24.45 18.10
CA ALA A 38 0.78 23.16 18.00
C ALA A 38 1.46 22.24 16.98
N ARG A 39 1.99 22.76 15.87
CA ARG A 39 2.64 21.96 14.80
C ARG A 39 3.81 21.09 15.26
N ARG A 40 4.40 21.37 16.43
CA ARG A 40 5.46 20.53 17.03
C ARG A 40 4.91 19.21 17.58
N TYR A 41 3.66 19.23 18.02
CA TYR A 41 2.99 18.14 18.72
C TYR A 41 1.89 17.49 17.87
N ILE A 42 1.11 18.31 17.16
CA ILE A 42 0.01 17.89 16.29
C ILE A 42 0.56 17.42 14.94
N LYS A 43 0.65 16.10 14.76
CA LYS A 43 1.18 15.46 13.55
C LYS A 43 0.07 14.73 12.81
N LYS A 44 0.09 14.83 11.47
CA LYS A 44 -0.70 13.94 10.61
C LYS A 44 -0.42 12.50 11.01
N PRO A 45 -1.44 11.67 11.33
CA PRO A 45 -1.20 10.26 11.54
C PRO A 45 -0.48 9.73 10.29
N PRO A 46 0.61 8.98 10.44
CA PRO A 46 1.21 8.33 9.29
C PRO A 46 0.12 7.43 8.69
N LYS A 47 0.07 7.28 7.36
CA LYS A 47 -1.01 6.57 6.65
C LYS A 47 -1.30 5.16 7.20
N ASN A 48 -0.31 4.59 7.91
CA ASN A 48 -0.24 3.32 8.61
C ASN A 48 -0.76 3.32 10.07
N ALA A 49 -1.05 4.46 10.70
CA ALA A 49 -1.54 4.54 12.09
C ALA A 49 -3.07 4.45 12.25
N GLN A 50 -3.84 4.50 11.15
CA GLN A 50 -5.29 4.21 11.19
C GLN A 50 -5.58 2.73 11.54
N THR A 51 -4.58 1.85 11.41
CA THR A 51 -4.72 0.40 11.66
C THR A 51 -4.47 -0.01 13.12
N GLU A 52 -3.83 0.84 13.93
CA GLU A 52 -3.41 0.46 15.30
C GLU A 52 -4.56 0.40 16.33
N MET A 53 -5.80 0.77 15.96
CA MET A 53 -7.00 0.46 16.76
C MET A 53 -7.67 -0.88 16.38
N ARG A 54 -7.27 -1.52 15.26
CA ARG A 54 -7.79 -2.83 14.83
C ARG A 54 -6.95 -4.01 15.35
N LYS A 55 -5.81 -3.77 16.00
CA LYS A 55 -4.83 -4.81 16.38
C LYS A 55 -4.98 -5.40 17.79
N THR A 56 -5.95 -5.01 18.60
CA THR A 56 -6.11 -5.56 19.96
C THR A 56 -6.90 -6.88 20.04
N ALA A 57 -7.36 -7.46 18.91
CA ALA A 57 -8.20 -8.66 18.94
C ALA A 57 -7.62 -9.93 18.27
N GLN A 58 -6.45 -9.88 17.60
CA GLN A 58 -5.94 -11.05 16.87
C GLN A 58 -4.49 -11.37 17.23
N LYS A 59 -4.32 -11.83 18.48
CA LYS A 59 -3.07 -12.46 18.94
C LYS A 59 -3.36 -13.92 19.25
N SER A 60 -3.46 -14.77 18.23
CA SER A 60 -3.38 -16.22 18.43
C SER A 60 -3.05 -16.96 17.13
N ALA A 61 -1.95 -17.74 17.19
CA ALA A 61 -1.68 -18.94 16.36
C ALA A 61 -1.27 -18.65 14.89
N GLN A 62 -0.26 -19.23 14.22
CA GLN A 62 0.57 -20.43 14.36
C GLN A 62 1.93 -20.10 13.66
N LYS A 63 3.11 -20.26 14.27
CA LYS A 63 3.98 -21.45 14.29
C LYS A 63 4.07 -22.27 12.98
N LYS A 64 5.30 -22.29 12.42
CA LYS A 64 6.00 -23.36 11.65
C LYS A 64 5.39 -23.64 10.25
N SER A 65 6.10 -23.95 9.15
CA SER A 65 7.36 -24.67 8.94
C SER A 65 7.75 -24.63 7.44
N ALA A 66 9.05 -24.85 7.16
CA ALA A 66 9.67 -25.63 6.06
C ALA A 66 9.26 -25.38 4.58
N GLN A 67 10.14 -24.93 3.68
CA GLN A 67 11.25 -25.61 2.97
C GLN A 67 10.85 -26.20 1.58
N THR A 68 11.77 -26.05 0.60
CA THR A 68 11.92 -26.81 -0.67
C THR A 68 11.09 -26.29 -1.87
N ALA A 69 11.66 -25.59 -2.86
CA ALA A 69 12.50 -26.00 -4.01
C ALA A 69 11.76 -26.87 -5.07
N GLN A 70 11.64 -26.36 -6.31
CA GLN A 70 12.21 -26.92 -7.56
C GLN A 70 11.51 -26.44 -8.86
N LYS A 71 12.36 -26.13 -9.87
CA LYS A 71 12.26 -26.31 -11.35
C LYS A 71 11.09 -25.68 -12.16
N ARG A 72 11.37 -24.85 -13.19
CA ARG A 72 11.60 -25.15 -14.65
C ARG A 72 10.30 -25.64 -15.32
N ASN A 73 9.81 -25.25 -16.50
CA ASN A 73 10.38 -24.67 -17.73
C ASN A 73 9.21 -24.34 -18.69
N GLU A 74 9.47 -23.56 -19.76
CA GLU A 74 8.75 -23.54 -21.06
C GLU A 74 7.28 -23.05 -21.12
N LYS A 75 6.71 -22.49 -22.20
CA LYS A 75 7.07 -21.76 -23.42
C LYS A 75 5.71 -21.51 -24.12
N SER A 76 5.64 -20.54 -25.04
CA SER A 76 4.53 -20.29 -26.00
C SER A 76 3.31 -19.54 -25.42
N GLN A 77 2.61 -18.66 -26.13
CA GLN A 77 2.76 -18.15 -27.50
C GLN A 77 2.06 -16.77 -27.57
N GLU A 78 2.56 -16.00 -28.52
CA GLU A 78 2.13 -14.71 -29.03
C GLU A 78 0.67 -14.68 -29.51
N LYS A 79 -0.10 -13.62 -29.18
CA LYS A 79 -0.94 -12.82 -30.10
C LYS A 79 -1.29 -11.45 -29.48
N LYS A 80 -0.99 -10.38 -30.22
CA LYS A 80 -1.67 -9.05 -30.22
C LYS A 80 -2.47 -8.97 -31.54
N PRO A 81 -3.29 -7.93 -31.86
CA PRO A 81 -3.59 -6.65 -31.18
C PRO A 81 -5.13 -6.45 -30.99
N VAL A 82 -5.68 -5.40 -30.38
CA VAL A 82 -5.92 -4.04 -30.92
C VAL A 82 -6.44 -3.15 -29.76
N PHE A 83 -6.08 -1.86 -29.84
CA PHE A 83 -6.46 -0.75 -28.97
C PHE A 83 -7.97 -0.46 -29.02
N ASP A 84 -8.58 -0.14 -27.88
CA ASP A 84 -9.55 0.97 -27.84
C ASP A 84 -9.55 1.63 -26.46
N ALA A 85 -9.72 2.94 -26.47
CA ALA A 85 -9.68 3.80 -25.31
C ALA A 85 -11.02 3.74 -24.58
N GLY A 86 -11.02 3.38 -23.31
CA GLY A 86 -12.24 3.37 -22.50
C GLY A 86 -11.91 3.67 -21.06
N LEU A 87 -12.20 4.91 -20.66
CA LEU A 87 -12.52 5.24 -19.27
C LEU A 87 -13.51 4.20 -18.75
N ASN A 88 -13.18 3.52 -17.66
CA ASN A 88 -14.18 2.91 -16.80
C ASN A 88 -13.72 3.17 -15.36
N GLU A 89 -14.18 4.31 -14.84
CA GLU A 89 -14.74 4.34 -13.49
C GLU A 89 -15.91 3.35 -13.46
N GLY A 90 -16.00 2.55 -12.40
CA GLY A 90 -17.13 1.65 -12.19
C GLY A 90 -16.69 0.31 -11.63
N ASP A 91 -17.03 0.11 -10.37
CA ASP A 91 -17.07 -1.18 -9.68
C ASP A 91 -15.74 -1.86 -9.36
N ALA A 92 -14.92 -1.17 -8.56
CA ALA A 92 -14.11 -1.89 -7.58
C ALA A 92 -14.87 -1.86 -6.26
N GLU A 93 -15.42 -3.01 -5.85
CA GLU A 93 -15.48 -3.36 -4.43
C GLU A 93 -14.14 -2.91 -3.81
N GLU A 94 -14.18 -1.83 -3.03
CA GLU A 94 -13.00 -1.10 -2.57
C GLU A 94 -12.30 -1.93 -1.49
N PHE A 95 -11.59 -2.97 -1.93
CA PHE A 95 -10.56 -3.59 -1.12
C PHE A 95 -9.49 -2.51 -0.89
N SER A 96 -9.59 -1.84 0.26
CA SER A 96 -8.63 -0.86 0.76
C SER A 96 -7.27 -1.55 0.98
N PHE A 97 -6.57 -1.85 -0.11
CA PHE A 97 -5.19 -2.28 -0.05
C PHE A 97 -4.34 -1.08 0.35
N CYS A 98 -3.73 -1.13 1.52
CA CYS A 98 -2.82 -0.11 2.01
C CYS A 98 -1.37 -0.53 1.69
N PRO A 99 -0.70 0.04 0.68
CA PRO A 99 0.70 -0.29 0.35
C PRO A 99 1.65 -0.10 1.55
N ASP A 100 1.34 0.88 2.39
CA ASP A 100 2.11 1.21 3.59
C ASP A 100 2.09 0.09 4.64
N GLU A 101 1.06 -0.76 4.70
CA GLU A 101 1.00 -1.91 5.60
C GLU A 101 2.07 -2.96 5.26
N PHE A 102 2.32 -3.13 3.96
CA PHE A 102 3.36 -4.02 3.46
C PHE A 102 4.75 -3.34 3.43
N GLY A 103 4.82 -2.04 3.75
CA GLY A 103 6.04 -1.24 3.66
C GLY A 103 6.58 -1.17 2.23
N ILE A 104 5.68 -1.11 1.25
CA ILE A 104 5.98 -1.00 -0.18
C ILE A 104 5.43 0.32 -0.73
N SER A 105 6.04 0.84 -1.80
CA SER A 105 5.52 2.03 -2.46
C SER A 105 4.25 1.74 -3.29
N ASP A 106 3.48 2.77 -3.61
CA ASP A 106 2.31 2.68 -4.49
C ASP A 106 2.65 2.03 -5.84
N GLN A 107 3.85 2.32 -6.35
CA GLN A 107 4.37 1.74 -7.59
C GLN A 107 4.63 0.23 -7.46
N GLN A 108 5.17 -0.21 -6.32
CA GLN A 108 5.39 -1.62 -6.01
C GLN A 108 4.07 -2.37 -5.78
N ALA A 109 3.09 -1.69 -5.17
CA ALA A 109 1.75 -2.23 -4.99
C ALA A 109 1.06 -2.48 -6.34
N LYS A 110 1.12 -1.50 -7.25
CA LYS A 110 0.58 -1.63 -8.61
C LYS A 110 1.24 -2.79 -9.36
N PHE A 111 2.57 -2.92 -9.24
CA PHE A 111 3.30 -4.06 -9.78
C PHE A 111 2.82 -5.39 -9.19
N ALA A 112 2.69 -5.49 -7.86
CA ALA A 112 2.27 -6.70 -7.17
C ALA A 112 0.86 -7.13 -7.58
N MET A 113 -0.07 -6.19 -7.67
CA MET A 113 -1.45 -6.41 -8.12
C MET A 113 -1.49 -6.97 -9.54
N LEU A 114 -0.76 -6.37 -10.47
CA LEU A 114 -0.69 -6.83 -11.88
C LEU A 114 -0.10 -8.24 -11.98
N VAL A 115 0.93 -8.55 -11.21
CA VAL A 115 1.52 -9.91 -11.17
C VAL A 115 0.56 -10.92 -10.55
N ALA A 116 -0.22 -10.52 -9.54
CA ALA A 116 -1.24 -11.37 -8.93
C ALA A 116 -2.37 -11.70 -9.92
N GLN A 117 -2.75 -10.74 -10.78
CA GLN A 117 -3.68 -10.93 -11.91
C GLN A 117 -3.10 -11.81 -13.05
N GLY A 118 -1.86 -12.30 -12.92
CA GLY A 118 -1.22 -13.17 -13.90
C GLY A 118 -0.48 -12.46 -15.04
N LYS A 119 -0.33 -11.13 -14.98
CA LYS A 119 0.49 -10.40 -15.97
C LYS A 119 1.95 -10.83 -15.87
N LYS A 120 2.65 -10.88 -17.01
CA LYS A 120 4.09 -11.18 -17.05
C LYS A 120 4.85 -10.10 -16.25
N PRO A 121 5.84 -10.46 -15.42
CA PRO A 121 6.54 -9.51 -14.56
C PRO A 121 7.12 -8.31 -15.33
N THR A 122 7.67 -8.52 -16.52
CA THR A 122 8.21 -7.44 -17.36
C THR A 122 7.13 -6.48 -17.83
N GLU A 123 5.93 -6.97 -18.11
CA GLU A 123 4.78 -6.15 -18.54
C GLU A 123 4.20 -5.41 -17.34
N ALA A 124 4.02 -6.10 -16.21
CA ALA A 124 3.60 -5.51 -14.95
C ALA A 124 4.54 -4.37 -14.51
N TYR A 125 5.85 -4.54 -14.69
CA TYR A 125 6.86 -3.53 -14.37
C TYR A 125 6.68 -2.26 -15.22
N ARG A 126 6.40 -2.40 -16.51
CA ARG A 126 6.13 -1.27 -17.40
C ARG A 126 4.80 -0.58 -17.08
N LEU A 127 3.74 -1.35 -16.84
CA LEU A 127 2.41 -0.85 -16.50
C LEU A 127 2.37 -0.17 -15.11
N ALA A 128 3.26 -0.58 -14.21
CA ALA A 128 3.51 0.11 -12.95
C ALA A 128 4.29 1.43 -13.13
N GLY A 129 4.70 1.79 -14.34
CA GLY A 129 5.37 3.06 -14.64
C GLY A 129 6.86 3.06 -14.33
N TYR A 130 7.49 1.90 -14.18
CA TYR A 130 8.94 1.86 -14.00
C TYR A 130 9.68 2.05 -15.31
N GLU A 131 10.78 2.79 -15.24
CA GLU A 131 11.68 2.99 -16.38
C GLU A 131 12.55 1.76 -16.66
N GLY A 132 12.93 1.62 -17.92
CA GLY A 132 13.74 0.52 -18.43
C GLY A 132 13.06 -0.19 -19.59
N GLN A 133 13.80 -0.35 -20.69
CA GLN A 133 13.35 -1.09 -21.86
C GLN A 133 14.08 -2.44 -21.95
N GLY A 134 13.50 -3.39 -22.69
CA GLY A 134 14.13 -4.68 -22.99
C GLY A 134 14.64 -5.47 -21.77
N ALA A 135 15.91 -5.87 -21.81
CA ALA A 135 16.57 -6.73 -20.82
C ALA A 135 16.69 -6.10 -19.42
N THR A 136 16.82 -4.78 -19.34
CA THR A 136 16.90 -4.05 -18.07
C THR A 136 15.58 -4.15 -17.29
N ALA A 137 14.45 -3.98 -17.98
CA ALA A 137 13.12 -4.17 -17.38
C ALA A 137 12.94 -5.59 -16.85
N ASN A 138 13.39 -6.60 -17.61
CA ASN A 138 13.27 -7.99 -17.19
C ASN A 138 14.10 -8.28 -15.92
N SER A 139 15.33 -7.78 -15.89
CA SER A 139 16.23 -7.94 -14.75
C SER A 139 15.70 -7.25 -13.49
N ASN A 140 15.15 -6.04 -13.64
CA ASN A 140 14.57 -5.28 -12.53
C ASN A 140 13.24 -5.87 -12.05
N ALA A 141 12.36 -6.31 -12.96
CA ALA A 141 11.14 -7.03 -12.59
C ALA A 141 11.47 -8.32 -11.81
N SER A 142 12.49 -9.06 -12.24
CA SER A 142 12.97 -10.26 -11.54
C SER A 142 13.55 -9.92 -10.16
N ARG A 143 14.26 -8.81 -10.01
CA ARG A 143 14.70 -8.29 -8.70
C ARG A 143 13.50 -7.97 -7.82
N MET A 144 12.46 -7.36 -8.38
CA MET A 144 11.23 -7.00 -7.65
C MET A 144 10.51 -8.23 -7.09
N LEU A 145 10.43 -9.32 -7.84
CA LEU A 145 9.83 -10.58 -7.36
C LEU A 145 10.59 -11.22 -6.19
N ARG A 146 11.89 -10.93 -6.04
CA ARG A 146 12.70 -11.41 -4.91
C ARG A 146 12.57 -10.52 -3.67
N ASN A 147 11.97 -9.34 -3.80
CA ASN A 147 11.73 -8.47 -2.65
C ASN A 147 10.64 -9.09 -1.77
N ALA A 148 11.01 -9.45 -0.54
CA ALA A 148 10.11 -10.12 0.40
C ALA A 148 8.81 -9.34 0.68
N ARG A 149 8.86 -8.01 0.70
CA ARG A 149 7.67 -7.17 0.95
C ARG A 149 6.71 -7.19 -0.23
N VAL A 150 7.25 -7.08 -1.44
CA VAL A 150 6.46 -7.16 -2.69
C VAL A 150 5.88 -8.54 -2.87
N TYR A 151 6.65 -9.60 -2.59
CA TYR A 151 6.15 -10.98 -2.68
C TYR A 151 5.00 -11.25 -1.71
N ARG A 152 5.07 -10.71 -0.48
CA ARG A 152 3.96 -10.77 0.48
C ARG A 152 2.70 -10.09 -0.07
N ALA A 153 2.85 -8.91 -0.69
CA ALA A 153 1.73 -8.22 -1.33
C ALA A 153 1.15 -9.02 -2.51
N ILE A 154 1.99 -9.64 -3.35
CA ILE A 154 1.52 -10.52 -4.45
C ILE A 154 0.70 -11.68 -3.88
N SER A 155 1.19 -12.33 -2.82
CA SER A 155 0.48 -13.43 -2.17
C SER A 155 -0.85 -12.98 -1.57
N TYR A 156 -0.88 -11.80 -0.94
CA TYR A 156 -2.10 -11.20 -0.42
C TYR A 156 -3.13 -11.04 -1.54
N PHE A 157 -2.75 -10.37 -2.64
CA PHE A 157 -3.65 -10.17 -3.78
C PHE A 157 -4.14 -11.47 -4.40
N ARG A 158 -3.29 -12.49 -4.56
CA ARG A 158 -3.71 -13.80 -5.11
C ARG A 158 -4.78 -14.48 -4.27
N ASN A 159 -4.69 -14.36 -2.95
CA ASN A 159 -5.69 -14.91 -2.03
C ASN A 159 -7.00 -14.13 -2.06
N GLN A 160 -7.02 -12.88 -2.57
CA GLN A 160 -8.26 -12.11 -2.75
C GLN A 160 -8.97 -12.43 -4.07
N TYR A 161 -8.27 -13.01 -5.05
CA TYR A 161 -8.83 -13.38 -6.35
C TYR A 161 -9.27 -14.85 -6.46
N GLN A 162 -9.25 -15.60 -5.35
CA GLN A 162 -9.76 -16.98 -5.26
C GLN A 162 -11.17 -16.99 -4.70
#